data_AF-A0A392SHU1-F1
#
_entry.id   AF-A0A392SHU1-F1
#
_cell.length_a   1.000
_cell.length_b   1.000
_cell.length_c   1.000
_cell.angle_alpha   90.00
_cell.angle_beta   90.00
_cell.angle_gamma   90.00
#
_symmetry.space_group_name_H-M   'P 1'
#
loop_
_entity.id
_entity.type
_entity.pdbx_description
1 polymer ?
#
loop_
_entity_poly.entity_id
_entity_poly.type
_entity_poly.pdbx_seq_one_letter_code
_entity_poly.pdbx_strand_id
1 'polypeptide(L)' 'MYQDLKGNFWWSNMKTEIAEFVSRCVICQQVKIEHQKPVGILQPLEIPTWKWEHITMDFVSGLPRTRKGHDSVW' A
#
# COMPACT_ATOMS: atom_id res chain seq x y z
N MET A 1 5.29 -20.54 5.90
CA MET A 1 4.71 -21.41 6.96
C MET A 1 4.35 -22.80 6.45
N TYR A 2 3.31 -23.00 5.62
CA TYR A 2 2.95 -24.36 5.17
C TYR A 2 4.09 -25.06 4.42
N GLN A 3 4.74 -24.34 3.49
CA GLN A 3 5.85 -24.87 2.69
C GLN A 3 7.08 -25.25 3.53
N ASP A 4 7.28 -24.59 4.67
CA ASP A 4 8.41 -24.84 5.57
C ASP A 4 8.11 -26.03 6.49
N LEU A 5 6.89 -26.07 7.04
CA LEU A 5 6.47 -27.11 7.98
C LEU A 5 6.27 -28.48 7.31
N LYS A 6 5.82 -28.51 6.04
CA LYS A 6 5.61 -29.76 5.30
C LYS A 6 6.90 -30.59 5.07
N GLY A 7 8.07 -29.98 5.25
CA GLY A 7 9.35 -30.69 5.08
C GLY A 7 9.65 -31.66 6.21
N ASN A 8 9.11 -31.40 7.41
CA ASN A 8 9.41 -32.16 8.63
C ASN A 8 8.16 -32.75 9.31
N PHE A 9 6.97 -32.22 9.01
CA PHE A 9 5.73 -32.61 9.69
C PHE A 9 4.61 -32.91 8.68
N TRP A 10 3.70 -33.78 9.10
CA TRP A 10 2.48 -34.08 8.34
C TRP A 10 1.35 -34.50 9.29
N TRP A 11 0.15 -33.97 9.04
CA TRP A 11 -1.09 -34.40 9.68
C TRP A 11 -2.30 -34.06 8.79
N SER A 12 -3.46 -34.65 9.09
CA SER A 12 -4.71 -34.35 8.38
C SER A 12 -5.09 -32.88 8.53
N ASN A 13 -5.47 -32.20 7.44
CA ASN A 13 -5.87 -30.78 7.43
C ASN A 13 -4.78 -29.74 7.75
N MET A 14 -3.51 -30.14 7.82
CA MET A 14 -2.37 -29.25 8.11
C MET A 14 -2.38 -27.93 7.34
N LYS A 15 -2.65 -27.95 6.03
CA LYS A 15 -2.67 -26.73 5.20
C LYS A 15 -3.75 -25.74 5.65
N THR A 16 -4.93 -26.24 6.00
CA THR A 16 -6.09 -25.44 6.41
C THR A 16 -5.85 -24.85 7.79
N GLU A 17 -5.40 -25.67 8.75
CA GLU A 17 -5.13 -25.22 10.12
C GLU A 17 -4.02 -24.17 10.17
N ILE A 18 -2.95 -24.36 9.38
CA ILE A 18 -1.88 -23.35 9.27
C ILE A 18 -2.44 -22.05 8.67
N ALA A 19 -3.30 -22.12 7.66
CA ALA A 19 -3.91 -20.93 7.07
C ALA A 19 -4.82 -20.18 8.08
N GLU A 20 -5.59 -20.92 8.88
CA GLU A 20 -6.43 -20.37 9.95
C GLU A 20 -5.62 -19.75 11.10
N PHE A 21 -4.50 -20.38 11.47
CA PHE A 21 -3.58 -19.79 12.44
C PHE A 21 -3.00 -18.47 11.92
N VAL A 22 -2.51 -18.46 10.68
CA VAL A 22 -1.93 -17.26 10.07
C VAL A 22 -2.98 -16.16 9.89
N SER A 23 -4.25 -16.49 9.63
CA SER A 23 -5.32 -15.48 9.51
C SER A 23 -5.62 -14.78 10.84
N ARG A 24 -5.47 -15.49 11.98
CA ARG A 24 -5.66 -14.93 13.34
C ARG A 24 -4.42 -14.25 13.93
N CYS A 25 -3.24 -14.49 13.36
CA CYS A 25 -1.97 -13.92 13.83
C CYS A 25 -1.85 -12.42 13.49
N VAL A 26 -1.96 -11.55 14.50
CA VAL A 26 -1.91 -10.07 14.32
C VAL A 26 -0.61 -9.62 13.66
N ILE A 27 0.55 -10.11 14.13
CA ILE A 27 1.87 -9.75 13.56
C ILE A 27 1.94 -10.17 12.09
N CYS A 28 1.43 -11.36 11.78
CA CYS A 28 1.41 -11.87 10.42
C CYS A 28 0.53 -11.01 9.51
N GLN A 29 -0.62 -10.52 10.01
CA GLN A 29 -1.49 -9.63 9.24
C GLN A 29 -0.90 -8.23 9.05
N GLN A 30 -0.20 -7.69 10.05
CA GLN A 30 0.41 -6.35 9.98
C GLN A 30 1.63 -6.28 9.05
N VAL A 31 2.45 -7.33 9.03
CA VAL A 31 3.69 -7.36 8.24
C VAL A 31 3.44 -7.81 6.80
N LYS A 32 2.34 -8.55 6.56
CA LYS A 32 2.04 -9.07 5.23
C LYS A 32 1.63 -7.93 4.31
N ILE A 33 2.37 -7.77 3.22
CA ILE A 33 2.02 -6.84 2.15
C ILE A 33 0.64 -7.22 1.61
N GLU A 34 -0.22 -6.22 1.46
CA GLU A 34 -1.50 -6.40 0.78
C GLU A 34 -1.25 -6.79 -0.68
N HIS A 35 -1.63 -8.02 -1.03
CA HIS A 35 -1.70 -8.47 -2.42
C HIS A 35 -3.13 -8.28 -2.94
N GLN A 36 -3.66 -7.07 -2.75
CA GLN A 36 -4.96 -6.72 -3.32
C GLN A 36 -4.85 -6.73 -4.84
N LYS A 37 -5.96 -7.05 -5.51
CA LYS A 37 -6.05 -6.82 -6.95
C LYS A 37 -5.78 -5.32 -7.21
N PRO A 38 -5.23 -4.97 -8.38
CA PRO A 38 -5.08 -3.58 -8.75
C PRO A 38 -6.40 -2.85 -8.45
N VAL A 39 -6.29 -1.77 -7.68
CA VAL A 39 -7.41 -0.85 -7.49
C VAL A 39 -7.92 -0.55 -8.89
N GLY A 40 -9.22 -0.72 -9.12
CA GLY A 40 -9.82 -0.72 -10.46
C GLY A 40 -9.61 0.59 -11.22
N ILE A 41 -10.50 0.91 -12.16
CA ILE A 41 -10.39 2.16 -12.91
C ILE A 41 -10.46 3.34 -11.92
N LEU A 42 -9.48 4.25 -11.98
CA LEU A 42 -9.50 5.50 -11.23
C LEU A 42 -10.80 6.24 -11.55
N GLN A 43 -11.53 6.74 -10.54
CA GLN A 43 -12.68 7.61 -10.77
C GLN A 43 -12.16 9.02 -11.06
N PRO A 44 -12.24 9.52 -12.30
CA PRO A 44 -11.78 10.86 -12.61
C PRO A 44 -12.71 11.90 -11.98
N LEU A 45 -12.16 13.05 -11.64
CA LEU A 45 -12.95 14.22 -11.25
C LEU A 45 -13.74 14.74 -12.46
N GLU A 46 -14.85 15.43 -12.18
CA GLU A 46 -15.63 16.11 -13.21
C GLU A 46 -14.77 17.17 -13.91
N ILE A 47 -14.97 17.31 -15.22
CA ILE A 47 -14.24 18.29 -16.02
C ILE A 47 -14.81 19.67 -15.68
N PRO A 48 -13.97 20.63 -15.22
CA PRO A 48 -14.43 21.99 -14.96
C PRO A 48 -14.92 22.64 -16.27
N THR A 49 -16.04 23.36 -16.18
CA THR A 49 -16.68 24.06 -17.30
C THR A 49 -16.11 25.45 -17.54
N TRP A 50 -15.43 26.02 -16.54
CA TRP A 50 -14.89 27.37 -16.59
C TRP A 50 -13.49 27.49 -15.95
N LYS A 51 -12.81 28.59 -16.27
CA LYS A 51 -11.49 28.91 -15.71
C LYS A 51 -11.57 29.05 -14.19
N TRP A 52 -10.57 28.49 -13.50
CA TRP A 52 -10.39 28.58 -12.04
C TRP A 52 -11.46 27.88 -11.18
N GLU A 53 -12.31 27.04 -11.77
CA GLU A 53 -13.27 26.25 -10.99
C GLU A 53 -12.56 25.21 -10.12
N HIS A 54 -11.56 24.51 -10.68
CA HIS A 54 -10.74 23.54 -9.96
C HIS A 54 -9.28 24.04 -9.94
N ILE A 55 -8.72 24.20 -8.74
CA ILE A 55 -7.31 24.52 -8.51
C ILE A 55 -6.73 23.44 -7.61
N THR A 56 -5.71 22.74 -8.09
CA THR A 56 -4.92 21.81 -7.29
C THR A 56 -3.59 22.44 -6.94
N MET A 57 -3.09 22.18 -5.74
CA MET A 57 -1.83 22.70 -5.24
C MET A 57 -1.03 21.54 -4.66
N ASP A 58 0.26 21.49 -4.96
CA ASP A 58 1.14 20.44 -4.51
C ASP A 58 2.49 21.03 -4.08
N PHE A 59 3.16 20.37 -3.16
CA PHE A 59 4.45 20.81 -2.64
C PHE A 59 5.57 20.00 -3.30
N VAL A 60 6.48 20.69 -3.97
CA VAL A 60 7.71 20.08 -4.48
C VAL A 60 8.83 20.37 -3.49
N SER A 61 9.47 19.33 -2.98
CA SER A 61 10.60 19.42 -2.04
C SER A 61 11.86 18.75 -2.59
N GLY A 62 13.02 19.05 -2.01
CA GLY A 62 14.31 18.49 -2.43
C GLY A 62 14.96 19.22 -3.61
N LEU A 63 14.57 20.46 -3.89
CA LEU A 63 15.20 21.30 -4.89
C LEU A 63 16.56 21.83 -4.41
N PRO A 64 17.44 22.30 -5.31
CA PRO A 64 18.67 22.98 -4.91
C PRO A 64 18.38 24.16 -3.98
N ARG A 65 19.13 24.25 -2.88
CA ARG A 65 18.91 25.28 -1.86
C ARG A 65 19.17 26.68 -2.41
N THR A 66 18.23 27.57 -2.14
CA THR A 66 18.42 29.00 -2.33
C THR A 66 19.47 29.55 -1.36
N ARG A 67 19.97 30.77 -1.61
CA ARG A 67 20.89 31.45 -0.67
C ARG A 67 20.32 31.65 0.73
N LYS A 68 18.99 31.66 0.87
CA LYS A 68 18.27 31.75 2.15
C LYS A 68 17.98 30.38 2.78
N GLY A 69 18.39 29.28 2.14
CA GLY A 69 18.30 27.93 2.68
C GLY A 69 17.02 27.16 2.34
N HIS A 70 16.11 27.72 1.53
CA HIS A 70 14.88 27.04 1.11
C HIS A 70 15.13 26.08 -0.06
N ASP A 71 14.46 24.92 -0.04
CA ASP A 71 14.54 23.84 -1.03
C ASP A 71 13.17 23.32 -1.50
N SER A 72 12.09 24.03 -1.17
CA SER A 72 10.72 23.61 -1.43
C SER A 72 9.89 24.75 -2.04
N VAL A 73 8.96 24.40 -2.94
CA VAL A 73 8.03 25.31 -3.62
C VAL A 73 6.61 24.77 -3.44
N TRP A 74 5.65 25.69 -3.29
CA TRP A 74 4.22 25.41 -3.22
C TRP A 74 3.49 25.97 -4.45
#